data_AF-A0A257GYU7-F1
#
_entry.id   AF-A0A257GYU7-F1
#
_cell.length_a   1.000
_cell.length_b   1.000
_cell.length_c   1.000
_cell.angle_alpha   90.00
_cell.angle_beta   90.00
_cell.angle_gamma   90.00
#
_symmetry.space_group_name_H-M   'P 1'
#
loop_
_entity.id
_entity.type
_entity.pdbx_description
1 polymer ?
#
loop_
_entity_poly.entity_id
_entity_poly.type
_entity_poly.pdbx_seq_one_letter_code
_entity_poly.pdbx_strand_id
1 'polypeptide(L)'
;MNRNLWLLALCQGLFLTNNVTFIAINGLVGFSLAPAGWMATLPVMGYVVGGALSTGLVARSQSLWGRRVSFQLGLAVASLSACVAAGAVVSANFWLLVVATMVAGYYSANGQLYRFAAAELAAPDYRDKAVSLVLAGGLLGAIAGPNLAARSRTLLDTPFAGAYLVLAAIALVAMLLMAFIQFPASPMAAKGTAPIGRPLLHILAQPTLMVACACAALGYGVMNLLMAATPLAMQQCGLGFDDAALVLEWHVIGMFAPGFFTGSLIKRWGAVPVMAIGVVLNLLCIGIALSGIELHRFVVALFLLGIGWNFLFTGSTSL
;
A
#
# COMPACT_ATOMS: atom_id res chain seq x y z
N MET A 1 -21.91 12.75 12.49
CA MET A 1 -20.86 12.37 11.52
C MET A 1 -19.50 12.61 12.17
N ASN A 2 -18.66 11.59 12.32
CA ASN A 2 -17.52 11.63 13.25
C ASN A 2 -16.32 12.35 12.61
N ARG A 3 -15.91 13.53 13.12
CA ARG A 3 -14.76 14.32 12.60
C ARG A 3 -13.49 13.48 12.48
N ASN A 4 -13.27 12.58 13.43
CA ASN A 4 -12.11 11.69 13.48
C ASN A 4 -12.09 10.70 12.31
N LEU A 5 -13.25 10.30 11.78
CA LEU A 5 -13.35 9.37 10.65
C LEU A 5 -12.94 10.04 9.33
N TRP A 6 -13.33 11.30 9.12
CA TRP A 6 -12.89 12.09 7.97
C TRP A 6 -11.38 12.38 7.99
N LEU A 7 -10.85 12.74 9.16
CA LEU A 7 -9.41 12.90 9.33
C LEU A 7 -8.65 11.60 9.06
N LEU A 8 -9.18 10.45 9.51
CA LEU A 8 -8.57 9.15 9.24
C LEU A 8 -8.64 8.77 7.75
N ALA A 9 -9.75 9.07 7.07
CA ALA A 9 -9.86 8.88 5.63
C ALA A 9 -8.83 9.72 4.86
N LEU A 10 -8.57 10.95 5.32
CA LEU A 10 -7.55 11.81 4.72
C LEU A 10 -6.14 11.29 5.01
N CYS A 11 -5.87 10.81 6.23
CA CYS A 11 -4.61 10.13 6.55
C CYS A 11 -4.41 8.85 5.72
N GLN A 12 -5.47 8.08 5.44
CA GLN A 12 -5.41 6.92 4.55
C GLN A 12 -5.10 7.32 3.10
N GLY A 13 -5.70 8.42 2.62
CA GLY A 13 -5.37 8.99 1.32
C GLY A 13 -3.91 9.36 1.22
N LEU A 14 -3.39 10.13 2.17
CA LEU A 14 -1.97 10.51 2.22
C LEU A 14 -1.05 9.29 2.37
N PHE A 15 -1.47 8.28 3.13
CA PHE A 15 -0.76 7.01 3.22
C PHE A 15 -0.66 6.29 1.88
N LEU A 16 -1.77 6.19 1.15
CA LEU A 16 -1.79 5.54 -0.14
C LEU A 16 -1.02 6.34 -1.19
N THR A 17 -1.12 7.68 -1.18
CA THR A 17 -0.25 8.57 -1.97
C THR A 17 1.21 8.19 -1.73
N ASN A 18 1.63 8.16 -0.46
CA ASN A 18 3.01 7.87 -0.12
C ASN A 18 3.41 6.46 -0.58
N ASN A 19 2.59 5.45 -0.31
CA ASN A 19 2.86 4.05 -0.65
C ASN A 19 3.01 3.84 -2.17
N VAL A 20 2.05 4.32 -2.98
CA VAL A 20 2.04 4.17 -4.44
C VAL A 20 3.22 4.92 -5.06
N THR A 21 3.44 6.18 -4.68
CA THR A 21 4.58 6.97 -5.17
C THR A 21 5.91 6.32 -4.80
N PHE A 22 6.04 5.82 -3.57
CA PHE A 22 7.27 5.17 -3.11
C PHE A 22 7.56 3.90 -3.90
N ILE A 23 6.57 3.05 -4.18
CA ILE A 23 6.76 1.83 -5.00
C ILE A 23 7.17 2.20 -6.44
N ALA A 24 6.48 3.17 -7.05
CA ALA A 24 6.73 3.60 -8.42
C ALA A 24 8.16 4.14 -8.61
N ILE A 25 8.60 5.01 -7.71
CA ILE A 25 9.91 5.66 -7.80
C ILE A 25 11.04 4.68 -7.46
N ASN A 26 10.89 3.88 -6.40
CA ASN A 26 11.95 2.97 -5.98
C ASN A 26 12.27 1.89 -7.02
N GLY A 27 11.32 1.49 -7.86
CA GLY A 27 11.59 0.59 -8.99
C GLY A 27 12.56 1.19 -10.01
N LEU A 28 12.39 2.48 -10.34
CA LEU A 28 13.22 3.18 -11.32
C LEU A 28 14.53 3.70 -10.75
N VAL A 29 14.48 4.27 -9.54
CA VAL A 29 15.68 4.70 -8.80
C VAL A 29 16.56 3.50 -8.50
N GLY A 30 15.97 2.38 -8.08
CA GLY A 30 16.67 1.11 -7.90
C GLY A 30 17.34 0.66 -9.19
N PHE A 31 16.67 0.74 -10.34
CA PHE A 31 17.28 0.42 -11.63
C PHE A 31 18.46 1.35 -11.99
N SER A 32 18.37 2.65 -11.69
CA SER A 32 19.43 3.62 -12.00
C SER A 32 20.68 3.49 -11.11
N LEU A 33 20.52 3.07 -9.84
CA LEU A 33 21.59 2.98 -8.85
C LEU A 33 22.11 1.55 -8.63
N ALA A 34 21.39 0.53 -9.12
CA ALA A 34 21.73 -0.86 -8.87
C ALA A 34 23.08 -1.24 -9.51
N PRO A 35 23.97 -1.93 -8.75
CA PRO A 35 25.20 -2.48 -9.32
C PRO A 35 24.96 -3.54 -10.40
N ALA A 36 23.81 -4.23 -10.36
CA ALA A 36 23.42 -5.25 -11.31
C ALA A 36 21.91 -5.20 -11.58
N GLY A 37 21.47 -5.48 -12.81
CA GLY A 37 20.06 -5.32 -13.21
C GLY A 37 19.06 -6.14 -12.38
N TRP A 38 19.45 -7.32 -11.88
CA TRP A 38 18.59 -8.13 -11.00
C TRP A 38 18.36 -7.49 -9.61
N MET A 39 19.20 -6.53 -9.21
CA MET A 39 19.11 -5.81 -7.94
C MET A 39 18.14 -4.61 -8.01
N ALA A 40 17.67 -4.24 -9.21
CA ALA A 40 16.86 -3.04 -9.42
C ALA A 40 15.60 -2.99 -8.55
N THR A 41 14.98 -4.13 -8.26
CA THR A 41 13.75 -4.22 -7.46
C THR A 41 14.00 -4.44 -5.97
N LEU A 42 15.26 -4.55 -5.53
CA LEU A 42 15.60 -4.74 -4.10
C LEU A 42 15.09 -3.61 -3.20
N PRO A 43 15.07 -2.32 -3.60
CA PRO A 43 14.47 -1.29 -2.75
C PRO A 43 12.97 -1.49 -2.53
N VAL A 44 12.24 -1.92 -3.57
CA VAL A 44 10.80 -2.25 -3.45
C VAL A 44 10.61 -3.49 -2.57
N MET A 45 11.45 -4.52 -2.76
CA MET A 45 11.44 -5.72 -1.91
C MET A 45 11.75 -5.37 -0.45
N GLY A 46 12.73 -4.49 -0.22
CA GLY A 46 13.12 -3.98 1.09
C GLY A 46 11.93 -3.35 1.81
N TYR A 47 11.15 -2.53 1.10
CA TYR A 47 9.92 -1.94 1.64
C TYR A 47 8.88 -3.00 2.07
N VAL A 48 8.66 -4.03 1.25
CA VAL A 48 7.71 -5.12 1.56
C VAL A 48 8.20 -5.99 2.72
N VAL A 49 9.45 -6.45 2.68
CA VAL A 49 10.07 -7.27 3.74
C VAL A 49 10.16 -6.48 5.04
N GLY A 50 10.55 -5.21 4.97
CA GLY A 50 10.56 -4.30 6.11
C GLY A 50 9.19 -4.16 6.76
N GLY A 51 8.12 -4.10 5.97
CA GLY A 51 6.74 -4.13 6.47
C GLY A 51 6.38 -5.44 7.17
N ALA A 52 6.74 -6.57 6.57
CA ALA A 52 6.50 -7.88 7.17
C ALA A 52 7.23 -8.04 8.52
N LEU A 53 8.52 -7.71 8.58
CA LEU A 53 9.33 -7.74 9.81
C LEU A 53 8.81 -6.76 10.87
N SER A 54 8.32 -5.60 10.45
CA SER A 54 7.81 -4.57 11.35
C SER A 54 6.43 -4.86 11.90
N THR A 55 5.66 -5.79 11.32
CA THR A 55 4.26 -6.05 11.73
C THR A 55 4.18 -6.42 13.22
N GLY A 56 5.07 -7.29 13.71
CA GLY A 56 5.13 -7.64 15.13
C GLY A 56 5.56 -6.48 16.04
N LEU A 57 6.47 -5.62 15.56
CA LEU A 57 6.92 -4.43 16.29
C LEU A 57 5.81 -3.38 16.39
N VAL A 58 5.05 -3.18 15.32
CA VAL A 58 3.88 -2.29 15.29
C VAL A 58 2.79 -2.79 16.23
N ALA A 59 2.50 -4.10 16.24
CA ALA A 59 1.53 -4.66 17.18
C ALA A 59 1.93 -4.43 18.65
N ARG A 60 3.22 -4.57 18.98
CA ARG A 60 3.76 -4.28 20.31
C ARG A 60 3.72 -2.78 20.64
N SER A 61 4.07 -1.91 19.70
CA SER A 61 4.04 -0.45 19.94
C SER A 61 2.60 0.04 20.15
N GLN A 62 1.63 -0.52 19.42
CA GLN A 62 0.21 -0.22 19.62
C GLN A 62 -0.32 -0.71 20.97
N SER A 63 0.09 -1.89 21.44
CA SER A 63 -0.37 -2.41 22.74
C SER A 63 0.26 -1.69 23.93
N LEU A 64 1.50 -1.23 23.80
CA LEU A 64 2.24 -0.54 24.88
C LEU A 64 1.91 0.95 24.98
N TRP A 65 1.87 1.67 23.85
CA TRP A 65 1.73 3.14 23.83
C TRP A 65 0.38 3.61 23.28
N GLY A 66 -0.50 2.69 22.89
CA GLY A 66 -1.76 2.99 22.25
C GLY A 66 -1.62 3.37 20.78
N ARG A 67 -2.76 3.50 20.11
CA ARG A 67 -2.82 3.71 18.65
C ARG A 67 -2.28 5.04 18.18
N ARG A 68 -2.63 6.13 18.86
CA ARG A 68 -2.22 7.47 18.43
C ARG A 68 -0.71 7.59 18.40
N VAL A 69 -0.02 7.16 19.45
CA VAL A 69 1.44 7.22 19.55
C VAL A 69 2.09 6.31 18.53
N SER A 70 1.61 5.07 18.37
CA SER A 70 2.13 4.17 17.35
C SER A 70 1.99 4.74 15.94
N PHE A 71 0.84 5.31 15.59
CA PHE A 71 0.63 5.97 14.29
C PHE A 71 1.55 7.18 14.06
N GLN A 72 1.77 7.99 15.08
CA GLN A 72 2.72 9.11 15.05
C GLN A 72 4.16 8.62 14.83
N LEU A 73 4.59 7.57 15.53
CA LEU A 73 5.91 6.97 15.33
C LEU A 73 6.07 6.45 13.90
N GLY A 74 5.05 5.81 13.33
CA GLY A 74 5.08 5.36 11.94
C GLY A 74 5.28 6.52 10.95
N LEU A 75 4.62 7.65 11.17
CA LEU A 75 4.73 8.85 10.32
C LEU A 75 6.08 9.56 10.49
N ALA A 76 6.63 9.57 11.69
CA ALA A 76 8.00 10.05 11.93
C ALA A 76 9.03 9.18 11.20
N VAL A 77 8.89 7.85 11.27
CA VAL A 77 9.75 6.89 10.54
C VAL A 77 9.59 7.07 9.02
N ALA A 78 8.38 7.33 8.53
CA ALA A 78 8.13 7.63 7.11
C ALA A 78 8.89 8.88 6.66
N SER A 79 8.80 9.96 7.44
CA SER A 79 9.47 11.23 7.14
C SER A 79 10.99 11.06 7.15
N LEU A 80 11.54 10.40 8.18
CA LEU A 80 12.97 10.17 8.31
C LEU A 80 13.50 9.27 7.18
N SER A 81 12.83 8.14 6.91
CA SER A 81 13.24 7.22 5.84
C SER A 81 13.17 7.86 4.46
N ALA A 82 12.18 8.72 4.19
CA ALA A 82 12.10 9.50 2.95
C ALA A 82 13.27 10.49 2.83
N CYS A 83 13.65 11.20 3.91
CA CYS A 83 14.83 12.07 3.91
C CYS A 83 16.14 11.28 3.68
N VAL A 84 16.29 10.10 4.31
CA VAL A 84 17.46 9.24 4.11
C VAL A 84 17.49 8.72 2.68
N ALA A 85 16.34 8.35 2.10
CA ALA A 85 16.25 7.93 0.70
C ALA A 85 16.62 9.07 -0.26
N ALA A 86 16.20 10.31 0.00
CA ALA A 86 16.64 11.48 -0.75
C ALA A 86 18.18 11.64 -0.70
N GLY A 87 18.77 11.52 0.49
CA GLY A 87 20.23 11.54 0.66
C GLY A 87 20.94 10.37 -0.05
N ALA A 88 20.32 9.19 -0.09
CA ALA A 88 20.84 8.03 -0.81
C ALA A 88 20.86 8.24 -2.33
N VAL A 89 19.82 8.89 -2.88
CA VAL A 89 19.79 9.23 -4.31
C VAL A 89 20.84 10.28 -4.66
N VAL A 90 20.97 11.33 -3.84
CA VAL A 90 21.96 12.40 -4.06
C VAL A 90 23.40 11.87 -3.96
N SER A 91 23.65 10.95 -3.03
CA SER A 91 24.97 10.30 -2.87
C SER A 91 25.20 9.10 -3.79
N ALA A 92 24.23 8.77 -4.66
CA ALA A 92 24.23 7.59 -5.52
C ALA A 92 24.52 6.26 -4.76
N ASN A 93 24.05 6.15 -3.51
CA ASN A 93 24.32 5.01 -2.65
C ASN A 93 23.14 4.02 -2.61
N PHE A 94 23.26 2.95 -3.38
CA PHE A 94 22.25 1.90 -3.50
C PHE A 94 21.91 1.21 -2.16
N TRP A 95 22.90 0.86 -1.35
CA TRP A 95 22.67 0.14 -0.10
C TRP A 95 21.96 1.02 0.93
N LEU A 96 22.29 2.30 0.97
CA LEU A 96 21.59 3.26 1.80
C LEU A 96 20.12 3.37 1.41
N LEU A 97 19.80 3.33 0.11
CA LEU A 97 18.43 3.29 -0.38
C LEU A 97 17.69 2.02 0.06
N VAL A 98 18.33 0.86 -0.04
CA VAL A 98 17.72 -0.41 0.42
C VAL A 98 17.44 -0.39 1.92
N VAL A 99 18.37 0.13 2.74
CA VAL A 99 18.14 0.28 4.18
C VAL A 99 17.02 1.28 4.46
N ALA A 100 17.01 2.43 3.79
CA ALA A 100 15.97 3.44 3.95
C ALA A 100 14.57 2.90 3.61
N THR A 101 14.45 2.18 2.50
CA THR A 101 13.19 1.55 2.07
C THR A 101 12.75 0.44 3.01
N MET A 102 13.69 -0.36 3.55
CA MET A 102 13.39 -1.36 4.59
C MET A 102 12.84 -0.72 5.87
N VAL A 103 13.44 0.38 6.33
CA VAL A 103 12.95 1.15 7.47
C VAL A 103 11.58 1.77 7.19
N ALA A 104 11.35 2.28 5.96
CA ALA A 104 10.05 2.77 5.53
C ALA A 104 8.95 1.69 5.56
N GLY A 105 9.33 0.41 5.53
CA GLY A 105 8.40 -0.70 5.75
C GLY A 105 7.64 -0.62 7.07
N TYR A 106 8.24 -0.08 8.15
CA TYR A 106 7.55 0.13 9.42
C TYR A 106 6.32 1.03 9.28
N TYR A 107 6.44 2.09 8.49
CA TYR A 107 5.33 2.97 8.15
C TYR A 107 4.25 2.24 7.35
N SER A 108 4.64 1.44 6.36
CA SER A 108 3.72 0.60 5.57
C SER A 108 2.86 -0.30 6.46
N ALA A 109 3.51 -1.04 7.36
CA ALA A 109 2.82 -1.94 8.29
C ALA A 109 1.81 -1.22 9.18
N ASN A 110 2.14 0.00 9.61
CA ASN A 110 1.29 0.80 10.47
C ASN A 110 0.09 1.41 9.72
N GLY A 111 0.28 1.87 8.49
CA GLY A 111 -0.80 2.42 7.68
C GLY A 111 -1.83 1.37 7.25
N GLN A 112 -1.41 0.11 7.06
CA GLN A 112 -2.34 -1.01 6.82
C GLN A 112 -3.33 -1.24 7.97
N LEU A 113 -3.03 -0.74 9.18
CA LEU A 113 -3.91 -0.83 10.34
C LEU A 113 -4.96 0.29 10.42
N TYR A 114 -4.88 1.33 9.56
CA TYR A 114 -5.85 2.43 9.56
C TYR A 114 -7.27 1.95 9.27
N ARG A 115 -7.45 0.94 8.41
CA ARG A 115 -8.76 0.33 8.14
C ARG A 115 -9.40 -0.31 9.38
N PHE A 116 -8.60 -0.89 10.26
CA PHE A 116 -9.08 -1.47 11.52
C PHE A 116 -9.38 -0.38 12.55
N ALA A 117 -8.54 0.65 12.60
CA ALA A 117 -8.79 1.83 13.42
C ALA A 117 -10.09 2.56 13.05
N ALA A 118 -10.45 2.59 11.76
CA ALA A 118 -11.69 3.16 11.28
C ALA A 118 -12.94 2.46 11.84
N ALA A 119 -12.91 1.13 11.90
CA ALA A 119 -14.00 0.32 12.44
C ALA A 119 -14.20 0.55 13.95
N GLU A 120 -13.15 0.92 14.68
CA GLU A 120 -13.25 1.21 16.12
C GLU A 120 -13.70 2.63 16.45
N LEU A 121 -13.50 3.58 15.53
CA LEU A 121 -14.00 4.96 15.65
C LEU A 121 -15.48 5.10 15.29
N ALA A 122 -16.08 4.05 14.72
CA ALA A 122 -17.48 4.04 14.30
C ALA A 122 -18.35 3.23 15.26
N ALA A 123 -19.61 3.66 15.42
CA ALA A 123 -20.62 2.87 16.11
C ALA A 123 -20.80 1.49 15.42
N PRO A 124 -21.18 0.43 16.15
CA PRO A 124 -21.28 -0.93 15.61
C PRO A 124 -22.05 -1.02 14.29
N ASP A 125 -23.15 -0.29 14.18
CA ASP A 125 -24.04 -0.28 13.01
C ASP A 125 -23.46 0.45 11.78
N TYR A 126 -22.37 1.20 11.96
CA TYR A 126 -21.75 2.04 10.92
C TYR A 126 -20.32 1.62 10.57
N ARG A 127 -19.83 0.49 11.10
CA ARG A 127 -18.45 0.02 10.89
C ARG A 127 -18.13 -0.23 9.42
N ASP A 128 -19.02 -0.91 8.70
CA ASP A 128 -18.82 -1.20 7.27
C ASP A 128 -18.72 0.10 6.46
N LYS A 129 -19.61 1.06 6.73
CA LYS A 129 -19.60 2.39 6.09
C LYS A 129 -18.32 3.17 6.41
N ALA A 130 -17.82 3.05 7.64
CA ALA A 130 -16.59 3.70 8.07
C ALA A 130 -15.35 3.14 7.38
N VAL A 131 -15.25 1.81 7.26
CA VAL A 131 -14.18 1.16 6.49
C VAL A 131 -14.25 1.56 5.03
N SER A 132 -15.43 1.55 4.41
CA SER A 132 -15.62 2.01 3.03
C SER A 132 -15.23 3.48 2.83
N LEU A 133 -15.55 4.38 3.78
CA LEU A 133 -15.15 5.80 3.70
C LEU A 133 -13.63 5.98 3.77
N VAL A 134 -12.95 5.20 4.61
CA VAL A 134 -11.49 5.26 4.71
C VAL A 134 -10.83 4.71 3.44
N LEU A 135 -11.36 3.61 2.88
CA LEU A 135 -10.93 3.10 1.59
C LEU A 135 -11.20 4.09 0.44
N ALA A 136 -12.32 4.82 0.50
CA ALA A 136 -12.62 5.93 -0.41
C ALA A 136 -11.57 7.02 -0.37
N GLY A 137 -11.09 7.38 0.84
CA GLY A 137 -9.97 8.30 1.02
C GLY A 137 -8.71 7.82 0.32
N GLY A 138 -8.48 6.51 0.27
CA GLY A 138 -7.40 5.90 -0.52
C GLY A 138 -7.46 6.25 -2.01
N LEU A 139 -8.65 6.40 -2.61
CA LEU A 139 -8.79 6.78 -4.02
C LEU A 139 -8.18 8.16 -4.33
N LEU A 140 -8.20 9.09 -3.37
CA LEU A 140 -7.48 10.36 -3.51
C LEU A 140 -5.98 10.13 -3.65
N GLY A 141 -5.43 9.16 -2.91
CA GLY A 141 -4.02 8.80 -3.01
C GLY A 141 -3.66 8.05 -4.29
N ALA A 142 -4.62 7.33 -4.88
CA ALA A 142 -4.47 6.70 -6.19
C ALA A 142 -4.18 7.73 -7.30
N ILE A 143 -4.90 8.86 -7.26
CA ILE A 143 -4.77 9.96 -8.24
C ILE A 143 -3.57 10.83 -7.87
N ALA A 144 -3.48 11.24 -6.60
CA ALA A 144 -2.44 12.16 -6.16
C ALA A 144 -1.04 11.55 -6.23
N GLY A 145 -0.88 10.26 -5.92
CA GLY A 145 0.42 9.60 -5.82
C GLY A 145 1.27 9.68 -7.10
N PRO A 146 0.82 9.06 -8.20
CA PRO A 146 1.55 9.08 -9.47
C PRO A 146 1.74 10.50 -10.02
N ASN A 147 0.72 11.37 -9.92
CA ASN A 147 0.80 12.76 -10.36
C ASN A 147 1.84 13.58 -9.57
N LEU A 148 1.89 13.39 -8.25
CA LEU A 148 2.92 14.00 -7.39
C LEU A 148 4.30 13.49 -7.79
N ALA A 149 4.46 12.18 -8.02
CA ALA A 149 5.73 11.61 -8.46
C ALA A 149 6.21 12.25 -9.78
N ALA A 150 5.29 12.37 -10.75
CA ALA A 150 5.59 12.88 -12.09
C ALA A 150 6.03 14.34 -12.08
N ARG A 151 5.39 15.18 -11.25
CA ARG A 151 5.75 16.59 -11.10
C ARG A 151 6.95 16.82 -10.18
N SER A 152 7.14 15.98 -9.16
CA SER A 152 8.20 16.18 -8.16
C SER A 152 9.56 15.61 -8.57
N ARG A 153 9.61 14.72 -9.57
CA ARG A 153 10.86 14.09 -10.03
C ARG A 153 11.89 15.08 -10.58
N THR A 154 11.46 16.21 -11.13
CA THR A 154 12.32 17.26 -11.73
C THR A 154 12.46 18.51 -10.88
N LEU A 155 12.04 18.47 -9.60
CA LEU A 155 12.15 19.64 -8.71
C LEU A 155 13.59 19.94 -8.29
N LEU A 156 14.47 18.93 -8.32
CA LEU A 156 15.89 19.06 -8.02
C LEU A 156 16.70 18.60 -9.23
N ASP A 157 17.96 19.05 -9.30
CA ASP A 157 18.91 18.65 -10.35
C ASP A 157 19.14 17.13 -10.38
N THR A 158 18.97 16.48 -9.22
CA THR A 158 19.00 15.01 -9.09
C THR A 158 17.60 14.43 -9.29
N PRO A 159 17.40 13.60 -10.32
CA PRO A 159 16.10 12.98 -10.59
C PRO A 159 15.57 12.24 -9.37
N PHE A 160 14.28 12.38 -9.09
CA PHE A 160 13.55 11.71 -7.99
C PHE A 160 13.91 12.13 -6.56
N ALA A 161 15.02 12.84 -6.32
CA ALA A 161 15.35 13.35 -4.98
C ALA A 161 14.25 14.29 -4.44
N GLY A 162 13.72 15.17 -5.31
CA GLY A 162 12.60 16.05 -4.99
C GLY A 162 11.32 15.30 -4.61
N ALA A 163 11.10 14.13 -5.21
CA ALA A 163 9.95 13.30 -4.91
C ALA A 163 10.01 12.68 -3.50
N TYR A 164 11.19 12.25 -3.05
CA TYR A 164 11.36 11.79 -1.66
C TYR A 164 11.14 12.92 -0.63
N LEU A 165 11.56 14.14 -0.94
CA LEU A 165 11.29 15.29 -0.05
C LEU A 165 9.80 15.64 0.02
N VAL A 166 9.10 15.57 -1.11
CA VAL A 166 7.64 15.73 -1.15
C VAL A 166 6.94 14.65 -0.33
N LEU A 167 7.40 13.41 -0.39
CA LEU A 167 6.91 12.32 0.44
C LEU A 167 7.15 12.56 1.94
N ALA A 168 8.32 13.08 2.32
CA ALA A 168 8.60 13.49 3.69
C ALA A 168 7.63 14.60 4.15
N ALA A 169 7.36 15.61 3.30
CA ALA A 169 6.40 16.66 3.60
C ALA A 169 4.96 16.11 3.76
N ILE A 170 4.55 15.19 2.88
CA ILE A 170 3.24 14.51 2.98
C ILE A 170 3.12 13.73 4.30
N ALA A 171 4.19 13.02 4.69
CA ALA A 171 4.23 12.31 5.96
C ALA A 171 4.12 13.26 7.16
N LEU A 172 4.75 14.45 7.13
CA LEU A 172 4.59 15.48 8.16
C LEU A 172 3.18 16.06 8.21
N VAL A 173 2.55 16.30 7.06
CA VAL A 173 1.14 16.74 7.00
C VAL A 173 0.22 15.66 7.58
N ALA A 174 0.42 14.40 7.22
CA ALA A 174 -0.31 13.28 7.80
C ALA A 174 -0.06 13.15 9.32
N MET A 175 1.16 13.42 9.78
CA MET A 175 1.53 13.44 11.20
C MET A 175 0.73 14.50 11.97
N LEU A 176 0.64 15.71 11.41
CA LEU A 176 -0.14 16.81 11.96
C LEU A 176 -1.64 16.46 12.01
N LEU A 177 -2.20 15.90 10.93
CA LEU A 177 -3.59 15.48 10.89
C LEU A 177 -3.91 14.36 11.89
N MET A 178 -3.04 13.35 11.98
CA MET A 178 -3.14 12.25 12.95
C MET A 178 -3.05 12.77 14.39
N ALA A 179 -2.39 13.91 14.62
CA ALA A 179 -2.33 14.51 15.94
C ALA A 179 -3.69 15.08 16.38
N PHE A 180 -4.58 15.45 15.46
CA PHE A 180 -5.94 15.91 15.80
C PHE A 180 -6.93 14.75 16.00
N ILE A 181 -6.56 13.52 15.67
CA ILE A 181 -7.43 12.35 15.84
C ILE A 181 -7.38 11.89 17.30
N GLN A 182 -8.55 11.89 17.94
CA GLN A 182 -8.74 11.28 19.24
C GLN A 182 -9.25 9.87 19.06
N PHE A 183 -8.38 8.89 19.35
CA PHE A 183 -8.79 7.51 19.46
C PHE A 183 -9.42 7.30 20.84
N PRO A 184 -10.49 6.49 20.95
CA PRO A 184 -10.93 5.99 22.25
C PRO A 184 -9.71 5.39 22.95
N ALA A 185 -9.58 5.61 24.26
CA ALA A 185 -8.54 4.95 25.02
C ALA A 185 -8.66 3.46 24.72
N SER A 186 -7.63 2.88 24.07
CA SER A 186 -7.52 1.43 24.00
C SER A 186 -7.70 0.98 25.44
N PRO A 187 -8.58 0.00 25.74
CA PRO A 187 -8.52 -0.62 27.04
C PRO A 187 -7.08 -1.10 27.12
N MET A 188 -6.24 -0.39 27.90
CA MET A 188 -4.95 -0.90 28.32
C MET A 188 -5.31 -2.29 28.78
N ALA A 189 -4.75 -3.31 28.10
CA ALA A 189 -5.00 -4.70 28.42
C ALA A 189 -5.07 -4.78 29.93
N ALA A 190 -6.28 -4.97 30.46
CA ALA A 190 -6.48 -5.00 31.89
C ALA A 190 -5.51 -6.08 32.35
N LYS A 191 -4.45 -5.66 33.06
CA LYS A 191 -3.46 -6.57 33.63
C LYS A 191 -4.26 -7.43 34.61
N GLY A 192 -4.79 -8.56 34.15
CA GLY A 192 -5.77 -9.30 34.93
C GLY A 192 -6.37 -10.53 34.27
N THR A 193 -6.91 -10.46 33.04
CA THR A 193 -7.81 -11.54 32.58
C THR A 193 -7.89 -11.72 31.07
N ALA A 194 -6.83 -11.41 30.31
CA ALA A 194 -6.78 -11.83 28.92
C ALA A 194 -6.68 -13.37 28.88
N PRO A 195 -7.60 -14.09 28.19
CA PRO A 195 -7.46 -15.54 28.03
C PRO A 195 -6.07 -15.82 27.44
N ILE A 196 -5.37 -16.80 28.00
CA ILE A 196 -4.04 -17.22 27.53
C ILE A 196 -4.14 -17.43 26.02
N GLY A 197 -3.57 -16.49 25.26
CA GLY A 197 -3.62 -16.52 23.80
C GLY A 197 -3.08 -17.86 23.33
N ARG A 198 -3.74 -18.49 22.37
CA ARG A 198 -3.29 -19.78 21.84
C ARG A 198 -1.83 -19.64 21.36
N PRO A 199 -0.95 -20.61 21.66
CA PRO A 199 0.44 -20.53 21.24
C PRO A 199 0.53 -20.38 19.73
N LEU A 200 1.35 -19.43 19.27
CA LEU A 200 1.49 -19.04 17.86
C LEU A 200 1.79 -20.25 16.96
N LEU A 201 2.59 -21.20 17.45
CA LEU A 201 2.86 -22.46 16.75
C LEU A 201 1.62 -23.32 16.51
N HIS A 202 0.65 -23.31 17.43
CA HIS A 202 -0.59 -24.10 17.29
C HIS A 202 -1.57 -23.45 16.31
N ILE A 203 -1.48 -22.13 16.15
CA ILE A 203 -2.21 -21.37 15.13
C ILE A 203 -1.54 -21.60 13.76
N LEU A 204 -0.22 -21.50 13.68
CA LEU A 204 0.57 -21.72 12.46
C LEU A 204 0.50 -23.16 11.95
N ALA A 205 0.31 -24.15 12.82
CA ALA A 205 0.15 -25.55 12.45
C ALA A 205 -1.21 -25.87 11.79
N GLN A 206 -2.16 -24.92 11.75
CA GLN A 206 -3.44 -25.13 11.08
C GLN A 206 -3.25 -25.10 9.56
N PRO A 207 -3.55 -26.21 8.84
CA PRO A 207 -3.35 -26.29 7.40
C PRO A 207 -4.09 -25.19 6.64
N THR A 208 -5.30 -24.86 7.09
CA THR A 208 -6.13 -23.80 6.51
C THR A 208 -5.45 -22.43 6.60
N LEU A 209 -4.77 -22.14 7.72
CA LEU A 209 -4.04 -20.89 7.88
C LEU A 209 -2.79 -20.86 6.99
N MET A 210 -2.06 -21.97 6.89
CA MET A 210 -0.88 -22.04 6.01
C MET A 210 -1.26 -21.80 4.55
N VAL A 211 -2.35 -22.43 4.09
CA VAL A 211 -2.88 -22.23 2.73
C VAL A 211 -3.31 -20.77 2.53
N ALA A 212 -4.06 -20.18 3.46
CA ALA A 212 -4.48 -18.79 3.38
C ALA A 212 -3.28 -17.83 3.35
N CYS A 213 -2.27 -18.04 4.20
CA CYS A 213 -1.04 -17.26 4.24
C CYS A 213 -0.23 -17.41 2.94
N ALA A 214 -0.10 -18.61 2.39
CA ALA A 214 0.60 -18.85 1.14
C ALA A 214 -0.10 -18.15 -0.04
N CYS A 215 -1.42 -18.27 -0.14
CA CYS A 215 -2.20 -17.57 -1.16
C CYS A 215 -2.09 -16.05 -1.03
N ALA A 216 -2.17 -15.52 0.18
CA ALA A 216 -2.02 -14.08 0.43
C ALA A 216 -0.60 -13.58 0.10
N ALA A 217 0.43 -14.33 0.48
CA ALA A 217 1.83 -14.00 0.19
C ALA A 217 2.11 -14.02 -1.32
N LEU A 218 1.65 -15.05 -2.03
CA LEU A 218 1.79 -15.14 -3.48
C LEU A 218 1.01 -14.03 -4.20
N GLY A 219 -0.25 -13.80 -3.84
CA GLY A 219 -1.08 -12.75 -4.44
C GLY A 219 -0.50 -11.35 -4.24
N TYR A 220 -0.05 -11.05 -3.01
CA TYR A 220 0.59 -9.77 -2.70
C TYR A 220 1.98 -9.64 -3.35
N GLY A 221 2.74 -10.73 -3.44
CA GLY A 221 4.04 -10.77 -4.10
C GLY A 221 3.93 -10.49 -5.60
N VAL A 222 3.02 -11.18 -6.30
CA VAL A 222 2.74 -10.95 -7.73
C VAL A 222 2.29 -9.51 -7.97
N MET A 223 1.39 -8.99 -7.13
CA MET A 223 0.92 -7.60 -7.23
C MET A 223 2.08 -6.59 -7.14
N ASN A 224 2.93 -6.70 -6.11
CA ASN A 224 4.07 -5.80 -5.95
C ASN A 224 5.09 -5.95 -7.08
N LEU A 225 5.31 -7.18 -7.55
CA LEU A 225 6.20 -7.44 -8.66
C LEU A 225 5.71 -6.72 -9.92
N LEU A 226 4.43 -6.85 -10.26
CA LEU A 226 3.86 -6.18 -11.44
C LEU A 226 3.91 -4.65 -11.29
N MET A 227 3.67 -4.12 -10.10
CA MET A 227 3.74 -2.68 -9.82
C MET A 227 5.15 -2.09 -9.96
N ALA A 228 6.19 -2.87 -9.64
CA ALA A 228 7.58 -2.45 -9.83
C ALA A 228 8.09 -2.72 -11.26
N ALA A 229 7.68 -3.83 -11.87
CA ALA A 229 8.15 -4.26 -13.18
C ALA A 229 7.51 -3.47 -14.34
N THR A 230 6.26 -3.04 -14.21
CA THR A 230 5.57 -2.34 -15.31
C THR A 230 6.23 -1.01 -15.67
N PRO A 231 6.53 -0.09 -14.73
CA PRO A 231 7.22 1.16 -15.04
C PRO A 231 8.59 0.91 -15.66
N LEU A 232 9.29 -0.13 -15.19
CA LEU A 232 10.59 -0.52 -15.72
C LEU A 232 10.50 -1.03 -17.17
N ALA A 233 9.53 -1.90 -17.45
CA ALA A 233 9.27 -2.40 -18.80
C ALA A 233 8.84 -1.27 -19.76
N MET A 234 8.00 -0.35 -19.29
CA MET A 234 7.58 0.83 -20.05
C MET A 234 8.76 1.74 -20.38
N GLN A 235 9.68 1.97 -19.43
CA GLN A 235 10.90 2.74 -19.66
C GLN A 235 11.80 2.09 -20.73
N GLN A 236 11.92 0.75 -20.71
CA GLN A 236 12.66 0.01 -21.74
C GLN A 236 11.98 0.06 -23.12
N CYS A 237 10.66 0.23 -23.17
CA CYS A 237 9.90 0.44 -24.40
C CYS A 237 9.93 1.90 -24.90
N GLY A 238 10.66 2.79 -24.22
CA GLY A 238 10.76 4.21 -24.58
C GLY A 238 9.56 5.07 -24.17
N LEU A 239 8.65 4.55 -23.34
CA LEU A 239 7.53 5.32 -22.79
C LEU A 239 8.00 6.19 -21.62
N GLY A 240 7.45 7.38 -21.50
CA GLY A 240 7.83 8.34 -20.47
C GLY A 240 7.38 7.90 -19.07
N PHE A 241 7.97 8.50 -18.04
CA PHE A 241 7.50 8.29 -16.66
C PHE A 241 6.06 8.79 -16.46
N ASP A 242 5.65 9.83 -17.19
CA ASP A 242 4.30 10.39 -17.08
C ASP A 242 3.25 9.37 -17.57
N ASP A 243 3.60 8.59 -18.60
CA ASP A 243 2.78 7.48 -19.10
C ASP A 243 2.71 6.34 -18.07
N ALA A 244 3.84 5.98 -17.46
CA ALA A 244 3.89 4.97 -16.40
C ALA A 244 3.08 5.42 -15.17
N ALA A 245 3.12 6.71 -14.82
CA ALA A 245 2.32 7.28 -13.75
C ALA A 245 0.82 7.17 -14.05
N LEU A 246 0.40 7.46 -15.29
CA LEU A 246 -1.00 7.30 -15.72
C LEU A 246 -1.46 5.83 -15.65
N VAL A 247 -0.62 4.90 -16.10
CA VAL A 247 -0.90 3.45 -16.03
C VAL A 247 -1.07 2.99 -14.57
N LEU A 248 -0.19 3.43 -13.67
CA LEU A 248 -0.27 3.14 -12.24
C LEU A 248 -1.50 3.79 -11.59
N GLU A 249 -1.87 5.01 -11.97
CA GLU A 249 -3.06 5.69 -11.48
C GLU A 249 -4.31 4.87 -11.80
N TRP A 250 -4.51 4.49 -13.07
CA TRP A 250 -5.65 3.66 -13.48
C TRP A 250 -5.64 2.30 -12.78
N HIS A 251 -4.49 1.67 -12.61
CA HIS A 251 -4.39 0.42 -11.85
C HIS A 251 -4.97 0.56 -10.43
N VAL A 252 -4.52 1.58 -9.68
CA VAL A 252 -4.94 1.78 -8.29
C VAL A 252 -6.41 2.22 -8.23
N ILE A 253 -6.89 3.02 -9.19
CA ILE A 253 -8.33 3.29 -9.34
C ILE A 253 -9.10 1.98 -9.54
N GLY A 254 -8.65 1.09 -10.43
CA GLY A 254 -9.23 -0.24 -10.63
C GLY A 254 -9.17 -1.12 -9.38
N MET A 255 -8.18 -0.94 -8.52
CA MET A 255 -8.04 -1.68 -7.26
C MET A 255 -9.06 -1.25 -6.18
N PHE A 256 -9.41 0.04 -6.10
CA PHE A 256 -10.23 0.57 -5.02
C PHE A 256 -11.65 1.00 -5.44
N ALA A 257 -11.83 1.52 -6.66
CA ALA A 257 -13.12 2.02 -7.13
C ALA A 257 -14.20 0.94 -7.29
N PRO A 258 -13.91 -0.30 -7.74
CA PRO A 258 -14.92 -1.34 -7.77
C PRO A 258 -15.42 -1.70 -6.37
N GLY A 259 -14.59 -1.55 -5.33
CA GLY A 259 -14.91 -1.91 -3.95
C GLY A 259 -16.19 -1.29 -3.39
N PHE A 260 -16.63 -0.14 -3.92
CA PHE A 260 -17.92 0.47 -3.57
C PHE A 260 -19.13 -0.38 -4.02
N PHE A 261 -18.96 -1.11 -5.13
CA PHE A 261 -20.01 -1.92 -5.76
C PHE A 261 -19.82 -3.41 -5.47
N THR A 262 -18.57 -3.89 -5.33
CA THR A 262 -18.23 -5.31 -5.16
C THR A 262 -19.01 -5.93 -4.00
N GLY A 263 -19.17 -5.23 -2.87
CA GLY A 263 -19.94 -5.72 -1.73
C GLY A 263 -21.43 -5.96 -2.05
N SER A 264 -22.05 -5.09 -2.86
CA SER A 264 -23.44 -5.28 -3.32
C SER A 264 -23.57 -6.42 -4.32
N LEU A 265 -22.55 -6.61 -5.17
CA LEU A 265 -22.45 -7.71 -6.11
C LEU A 265 -22.37 -9.05 -5.38
N ILE A 266 -21.49 -9.15 -4.37
CA ILE A 266 -21.32 -10.35 -3.55
C ILE A 266 -22.62 -10.70 -2.81
N LYS A 267 -23.33 -9.71 -2.25
CA LYS A 267 -24.64 -9.97 -1.60
C LYS A 267 -25.70 -10.53 -2.54
N ARG A 268 -25.64 -10.18 -3.84
CA ARG A 268 -26.67 -10.52 -4.82
C ARG A 268 -26.32 -11.78 -5.64
N TRP A 269 -25.04 -12.08 -5.85
CA TRP A 269 -24.56 -13.16 -6.72
C TRP A 269 -23.69 -14.19 -5.98
N GLY A 270 -23.32 -13.94 -4.73
CA GLY A 270 -22.40 -14.77 -3.94
C GLY A 270 -20.93 -14.44 -4.17
N ALA A 271 -20.07 -14.87 -3.25
CA ALA A 271 -18.64 -14.61 -3.29
C ALA A 271 -17.92 -15.36 -4.43
N VAL A 272 -18.30 -16.62 -4.69
CA VAL A 272 -17.63 -17.50 -5.66
C VAL A 272 -17.73 -16.99 -7.11
N PRO A 273 -18.91 -16.56 -7.62
CA PRO A 273 -19.00 -16.03 -8.99
C PRO A 273 -18.21 -14.72 -9.18
N VAL A 274 -18.18 -13.85 -8.16
CA VAL A 274 -17.40 -12.60 -8.20
C VAL A 274 -15.90 -12.90 -8.29
N MET A 275 -15.41 -13.87 -7.50
CA MET A 275 -14.03 -14.33 -7.59
C MET A 275 -13.69 -14.92 -8.97
N ALA A 276 -14.60 -15.72 -9.55
CA ALA A 276 -14.40 -16.30 -10.89
C ALA A 276 -14.27 -15.22 -11.97
N ILE A 277 -15.10 -14.17 -11.92
CA ILE A 277 -14.95 -13.00 -12.81
C ILE A 277 -13.59 -12.34 -12.59
N GLY A 278 -13.14 -12.22 -11.34
CA GLY A 278 -11.81 -11.71 -11.01
C GLY A 278 -10.67 -12.51 -11.68
N VAL A 279 -10.75 -13.84 -11.70
CA VAL A 279 -9.79 -14.70 -12.41
C VAL A 279 -9.83 -14.46 -13.92
N VAL A 280 -11.01 -14.39 -14.51
CA VAL A 280 -11.17 -14.13 -15.95
C VAL A 280 -10.56 -12.78 -16.35
N LEU A 281 -10.78 -11.73 -15.55
CA LEU A 281 -10.18 -10.41 -15.78
C LEU A 281 -8.64 -10.44 -15.73
N ASN A 282 -8.06 -11.23 -14.82
CA ASN A 282 -6.61 -11.43 -14.77
C ASN A 282 -6.08 -12.17 -16.01
N LEU A 283 -6.80 -13.20 -16.50
CA LEU A 283 -6.43 -13.88 -17.75
C LEU A 283 -6.51 -12.95 -18.97
N LEU A 284 -7.54 -12.10 -19.02
CA LEU A 284 -7.65 -11.06 -20.07
C LEU A 284 -6.51 -10.04 -19.99
N CYS A 285 -6.13 -9.62 -18.78
CA CYS A 285 -4.95 -8.76 -18.58
C CYS A 285 -3.69 -9.40 -19.18
N ILE A 286 -3.43 -10.68 -18.92
CA ILE A 286 -2.28 -11.39 -19.48
C ILE A 286 -2.35 -11.40 -21.02
N GLY A 287 -3.52 -11.70 -21.59
CA GLY A 287 -3.71 -11.69 -23.04
C GLY A 287 -3.44 -10.32 -23.68
N ILE A 288 -3.93 -9.25 -23.05
CA ILE A 288 -3.72 -7.87 -23.55
C ILE A 288 -2.25 -7.46 -23.40
N ALA A 289 -1.62 -7.76 -22.27
CA ALA A 289 -0.21 -7.45 -22.04
C ALA A 289 0.73 -8.18 -23.03
N LEU A 290 0.39 -9.39 -23.45
CA LEU A 290 1.14 -10.13 -24.47
C LEU A 290 0.87 -9.66 -25.91
N SER A 291 -0.20 -8.90 -26.14
CA SER A 291 -0.62 -8.52 -27.50
C SER A 291 0.18 -7.37 -28.10
N GLY A 292 0.84 -6.53 -27.29
CA GLY A 292 1.63 -5.40 -27.78
C GLY A 292 2.12 -4.45 -26.68
N ILE A 293 3.00 -3.53 -27.07
CA ILE A 293 3.75 -2.61 -26.17
C ILE A 293 3.22 -1.17 -26.18
N GLU A 294 2.02 -0.95 -26.71
CA GLU A 294 1.40 0.37 -26.78
C GLU A 294 0.86 0.82 -25.42
N LEU A 295 0.94 2.12 -25.13
CA LEU A 295 0.46 2.73 -23.87
C LEU A 295 -0.97 2.31 -23.52
N HIS A 296 -1.89 2.35 -24.50
CA HIS A 296 -3.29 1.99 -24.28
C HIS A 296 -3.46 0.54 -23.79
N ARG A 297 -2.61 -0.38 -24.26
CA ARG A 297 -2.65 -1.78 -23.85
C ARG A 297 -2.15 -1.94 -22.42
N PHE A 298 -1.10 -1.21 -22.04
CA PHE A 298 -0.65 -1.15 -20.65
C PHE A 298 -1.73 -0.60 -19.71
N VAL A 299 -2.39 0.50 -20.08
CA VAL A 299 -3.47 1.10 -19.28
C VAL A 299 -4.61 0.10 -19.09
N VAL A 300 -5.12 -0.49 -20.18
CA VAL A 300 -6.25 -1.43 -20.11
C VAL A 300 -5.87 -2.69 -19.35
N ALA A 301 -4.68 -3.25 -19.58
CA ALA A 301 -4.21 -4.43 -18.86
C ALA A 301 -4.11 -4.18 -17.36
N LEU A 302 -3.44 -3.11 -16.93
CA LEU A 302 -3.28 -2.80 -15.52
C LEU A 302 -4.60 -2.38 -14.85
N PHE A 303 -5.51 -1.73 -15.58
CA PHE A 303 -6.84 -1.43 -15.06
C PHE A 303 -7.63 -2.72 -14.80
N LEU A 304 -7.64 -3.66 -15.75
CA LEU A 304 -8.27 -4.98 -15.60
C LEU A 304 -7.64 -5.78 -14.45
N LEU A 305 -6.31 -5.72 -14.30
CA LEU A 305 -5.58 -6.31 -13.19
C LEU A 305 -6.06 -5.76 -11.84
N GLY A 306 -6.23 -4.44 -11.73
CA GLY A 306 -6.73 -3.79 -10.52
C GLY A 306 -8.13 -4.28 -10.15
N ILE A 307 -9.05 -4.32 -11.12
CA ILE A 307 -10.43 -4.81 -10.90
C ILE A 307 -10.41 -6.29 -10.52
N GLY A 308 -9.64 -7.11 -11.23
CA GLY A 308 -9.50 -8.53 -10.96
C GLY A 308 -8.98 -8.80 -9.55
N TRP A 309 -7.98 -8.03 -9.11
CA TRP A 309 -7.46 -8.07 -7.75
C TRP A 309 -8.54 -7.69 -6.72
N ASN A 310 -9.32 -6.63 -6.96
CA ASN A 310 -10.38 -6.20 -6.05
C ASN A 310 -11.43 -7.31 -5.83
N PHE A 311 -11.86 -7.96 -6.90
CA PHE A 311 -12.87 -9.02 -6.84
C PHE A 311 -12.36 -10.25 -6.11
N LEU A 312 -11.11 -10.64 -6.35
CA LEU A 312 -10.45 -11.74 -5.63
C LEU A 312 -10.27 -11.41 -4.15
N PHE A 313 -9.73 -10.23 -3.83
CA PHE A 313 -9.43 -9.81 -2.45
C PHE A 313 -10.71 -9.63 -1.64
N THR A 314 -11.69 -8.91 -2.18
CA THR A 314 -12.96 -8.67 -1.47
C THR A 314 -13.78 -9.95 -1.35
N GLY A 315 -13.83 -10.76 -2.41
CA GLY A 315 -14.53 -12.05 -2.40
C GLY A 315 -13.96 -13.01 -1.36
N SER A 316 -12.62 -13.11 -1.27
CA SER A 316 -11.96 -13.94 -0.26
C SER A 316 -12.11 -13.45 1.18
N THR A 317 -12.25 -12.14 1.42
CA THR A 317 -12.58 -11.64 2.77
C THR A 317 -14.04 -11.86 3.19
N SER A 318 -14.92 -12.25 2.26
CA SER A 318 -16.36 -12.47 2.52
C SER A 318 -16.77 -13.95 2.64
N LEU A 319 -15.87 -14.88 2.31
CA LEU A 319 -16.02 -16.33 2.51
C LEU A 319 -15.81 -16.69 3.99
#